data_AF-A0A3R7ZFF9-F1
#
_entry.id   AF-A0A3R7ZFF9-F1
#
_cell.length_a   1.000
_cell.length_b   1.000
_cell.length_c   1.000
_cell.angle_alpha   90.00
_cell.angle_beta   90.00
_cell.angle_gamma   90.00
#
_symmetry.space_group_name_H-M   'P 1'
#
loop_
_entity.id
_entity.type
_entity.pdbx_description
1 polymer ?
#
loop_
_entity_poly.entity_id
_entity_poly.type
_entity_poly.pdbx_seq_one_letter_code
_entity_poly.pdbx_strand_id
1 'polypeptide(L)'
;MYELKFEDKVKVWRDLRNQLESAARPFDLLNQFVKSLPRSSRKENPWDPKSVAEPWHLIENSSFTEYEIALLCAYTLQLTDRFSDAKVEIHISKDIKEDINMYLVYLDGSIVLGYNNEVFTSNLIPESIVSQKVIHLPPLH
;
A
#
# COMPACT_ATOMS: atom_id res chain seq x y z
N MET A 1 14.50 7.36 -2.86
CA MET A 1 14.30 6.60 -1.61
C MET A 1 15.58 5.90 -1.15
N TYR A 2 16.27 5.10 -1.98
CA TYR A 2 17.42 4.29 -1.55
C TYR A 2 18.62 5.10 -0.96
N GLU A 3 19.00 6.23 -1.56
CA GLU A 3 20.17 7.02 -1.13
C GLU A 3 19.82 8.23 -0.23
N LEU A 4 18.54 8.41 0.11
CA LEU A 4 18.08 9.58 0.86
C LEU A 4 18.23 9.34 2.37
N LYS A 5 18.58 10.40 3.11
CA LYS A 5 18.53 10.40 4.58
C LYS A 5 17.09 10.27 5.05
N PHE A 6 16.88 9.78 6.27
CA PHE A 6 15.55 9.58 6.85
C PHE A 6 14.68 10.86 6.75
N GLU A 7 15.22 12.02 7.13
CA GLU A 7 14.51 13.31 7.06
C GLU A 7 14.06 13.65 5.62
N ASP A 8 14.90 13.38 4.63
CA ASP A 8 14.57 13.59 3.22
C ASP A 8 13.50 12.61 2.73
N LYS A 9 13.54 11.35 3.18
CA LYS A 9 12.49 10.37 2.86
C LYS A 9 11.15 10.78 3.45
N VAL A 10 11.13 11.22 4.71
CA VAL A 10 9.92 11.75 5.37
C VAL A 10 9.39 12.96 4.62
N LYS A 11 10.29 13.87 4.19
CA LYS A 11 9.91 15.03 3.37
C LYS A 11 9.27 14.62 2.05
N VAL A 12 9.90 13.70 1.29
CA VAL A 12 9.34 13.17 0.04
C VAL A 12 7.96 12.54 0.26
N TRP A 13 7.80 11.75 1.32
CA TRP A 13 6.51 11.12 1.63
C TRP A 13 5.44 12.12 2.06
N ARG A 14 5.79 13.15 2.83
CA ARG A 14 4.88 14.26 3.15
C ARG A 14 4.49 15.04 1.90
N ASP A 15 5.45 15.36 1.04
CA ASP A 15 5.22 16.12 -0.17
C ASP A 15 4.33 15.32 -1.16
N LEU A 16 4.47 13.99 -1.20
CA LEU A 16 3.55 13.09 -1.89
C LEU A 16 2.12 13.26 -1.38
N ARG A 17 1.89 13.17 -0.06
CA ARG A 17 0.55 13.33 0.53
C ARG A 17 -0.08 14.67 0.18
N ASN A 18 0.70 15.76 0.28
CA ASN A 18 0.24 17.09 -0.14
C ASN A 18 -0.15 17.15 -1.62
N GLN A 19 0.53 16.42 -2.51
CA GLN A 19 0.16 16.33 -3.92
C GLN A 19 -1.14 15.55 -4.13
N LEU A 20 -1.37 14.48 -3.36
CA LEU A 20 -2.58 13.65 -3.46
C LEU A 20 -3.87 14.44 -3.14
N GLU A 21 -3.79 15.45 -2.27
CA GLU A 21 -4.92 16.33 -1.94
C GLU A 21 -5.53 17.02 -3.17
N SER A 22 -4.69 17.47 -4.09
CA SER A 22 -5.12 18.28 -5.26
C SER A 22 -4.98 17.57 -6.61
N ALA A 23 -4.36 16.38 -6.65
CA ALA A 23 -4.16 15.63 -7.88
C ALA A 23 -5.49 15.22 -8.52
N ALA A 24 -5.59 15.37 -9.85
CA ALA A 24 -6.73 14.90 -10.63
C ALA A 24 -6.82 13.37 -10.64
N ARG A 25 -5.67 12.68 -10.62
CA ARG A 25 -5.55 11.22 -10.57
C ARG A 25 -4.63 10.80 -9.41
N PRO A 26 -5.13 10.86 -8.16
CA PRO A 26 -4.30 10.63 -6.98
C PRO A 26 -3.79 9.19 -6.91
N PHE A 27 -4.61 8.21 -7.29
CA PHE A 27 -4.22 6.79 -7.25
C PHE A 27 -3.12 6.44 -8.26
N ASP A 28 -3.13 7.06 -9.44
CA ASP A 28 -2.06 6.88 -10.43
C ASP A 28 -0.73 7.42 -9.88
N LEU A 29 -0.76 8.59 -9.23
CA LEU A 29 0.40 9.22 -8.61
C LEU A 29 0.94 8.38 -7.45
N LEU A 30 0.07 7.85 -6.59
CA LEU A 30 0.44 6.93 -5.52
C LEU A 30 1.05 5.64 -6.07
N ASN A 31 0.45 5.05 -7.11
CA ASN A 31 0.96 3.85 -7.74
C ASN A 31 2.33 4.06 -8.40
N GLN A 32 2.55 5.21 -9.04
CA GLN A 32 3.88 5.59 -9.56
C GLN A 32 4.91 5.71 -8.45
N PHE A 33 4.55 6.34 -7.32
CA PHE A 33 5.42 6.43 -6.16
C PHE A 33 5.80 5.05 -5.64
N VAL A 34 4.82 4.17 -5.43
CA VAL A 34 5.04 2.79 -4.97
C VAL A 34 5.95 2.00 -5.91
N LYS A 35 5.76 2.13 -7.23
CA LYS A 35 6.63 1.52 -8.25
C LYS A 35 8.08 1.97 -8.18
N SER A 36 8.32 3.20 -7.71
CA SER A 36 9.67 3.76 -7.59
C SER A 36 10.42 3.24 -6.35
N LEU A 37 9.76 2.52 -5.45
CA LEU A 37 10.36 2.06 -4.21
C LEU A 37 11.30 0.87 -4.45
N PRO A 38 12.46 0.83 -3.77
CA PRO A 38 13.37 -0.31 -3.85
C PRO A 38 12.73 -1.54 -3.23
N ARG A 39 12.58 -2.61 -4.01
CA ARG A 39 12.00 -3.88 -3.56
C ARG A 39 13.04 -4.75 -2.87
N SER A 40 12.60 -5.43 -1.82
CA SER A 40 13.36 -6.37 -1.02
C SER A 40 12.85 -7.79 -1.23
N SER A 41 13.75 -8.75 -1.35
CA SER A 41 13.43 -10.19 -1.38
C SER A 41 13.37 -10.81 0.04
N ARG A 42 13.31 -9.97 1.08
CA ARG A 42 13.11 -10.40 2.47
C ARG A 42 11.79 -11.17 2.60
N LYS A 43 11.83 -12.26 3.36
CA LYS A 43 10.64 -13.03 3.72
C LYS A 43 10.11 -12.52 5.04
N GLU A 44 9.20 -11.56 4.97
CA GLU A 44 8.43 -11.13 6.12
C GLU A 44 7.20 -12.02 6.27
N ASN A 45 6.71 -12.22 7.49
CA ASN A 45 5.53 -13.02 7.74
C ASN A 45 4.29 -12.10 7.80
N PRO A 46 3.53 -11.93 6.70
CA PRO A 46 2.37 -11.03 6.66
C PRO A 46 1.19 -11.56 7.51
N TRP A 47 1.29 -12.79 8.02
CA TRP A 47 0.23 -13.43 8.78
C TRP A 47 0.24 -13.06 10.26
N ASP A 48 1.33 -12.50 10.78
CA ASP A 48 1.43 -12.07 12.17
C ASP A 48 0.89 -10.63 12.33
N PRO A 49 -0.20 -10.42 13.12
CA PRO A 49 -0.73 -9.09 13.40
C PRO A 49 0.27 -8.16 14.08
N LYS A 50 1.28 -8.69 14.79
CA LYS A 50 2.34 -7.91 15.43
C LYS A 50 3.40 -7.42 14.45
N SER A 51 3.40 -7.92 13.21
CA SER A 51 4.29 -7.47 12.13
C SER A 51 3.76 -6.26 11.36
N VAL A 52 2.66 -5.64 11.81
CA VAL A 52 2.22 -4.35 11.27
C VAL A 52 3.16 -3.27 11.79
N ALA A 53 4.18 -2.96 10.99
CA ALA A 53 5.10 -1.87 11.29
C ALA A 53 4.39 -0.52 11.18
N GLU A 54 4.71 0.41 12.07
CA GLU A 54 4.19 1.77 12.00
C GLU A 54 4.73 2.52 10.76
N PRO A 55 4.03 3.54 10.26
CA PRO A 55 4.44 4.27 9.06
C PRO A 55 5.87 4.81 9.10
N TRP A 56 6.31 5.30 10.26
CA TRP A 56 7.67 5.87 10.44
C TRP A 56 8.76 4.80 10.32
N HIS A 57 8.53 3.63 10.93
CA HIS A 57 9.43 2.49 10.86
C HIS A 57 9.57 1.97 9.43
N LEU A 58 8.51 2.03 8.61
CA LEU A 58 8.59 1.68 7.19
C LEU A 58 9.52 2.63 6.43
N ILE A 59 9.43 3.95 6.66
CA ILE A 59 10.21 4.95 5.91
C ILE A 59 11.72 4.87 6.22
N GLU A 60 12.09 4.41 7.42
CA GLU A 60 13.49 4.16 7.76
C GLU A 60 14.12 3.11 6.83
N ASN A 61 13.34 2.13 6.37
CA ASN A 61 13.83 1.03 5.56
C ASN A 61 14.45 1.49 4.23
N SER A 62 15.54 0.82 3.84
CA SER A 62 16.24 1.06 2.58
C SER A 62 15.63 0.27 1.41
N SER A 63 14.88 -0.78 1.71
CA SER A 63 14.15 -1.61 0.75
C SER A 63 12.87 -2.14 1.41
N PHE A 64 11.85 -2.46 0.60
CA PHE A 64 10.51 -2.81 1.07
C PHE A 64 10.06 -4.15 0.49
N THR A 65 9.42 -5.00 1.29
CA THR A 65 8.67 -6.16 0.82
C THR A 65 7.37 -5.72 0.16
N GLU A 66 6.74 -6.60 -0.63
CA GLU A 66 5.44 -6.30 -1.23
C GLU A 66 4.35 -6.03 -0.16
N TYR A 67 4.50 -6.60 1.04
CA TYR A 67 3.61 -6.32 2.16
C TYR A 67 3.88 -4.93 2.79
N GLU A 68 5.14 -4.57 3.03
CA GLU A 68 5.53 -3.23 3.50
C GLU A 68 5.10 -2.14 2.50
N ILE A 69 5.16 -2.43 1.20
CA ILE A 69 4.66 -1.55 0.15
C ILE A 69 3.15 -1.36 0.29
N ALA A 70 2.38 -2.43 0.47
CA ALA A 70 0.94 -2.34 0.69
C ALA A 70 0.60 -1.56 1.96
N LEU A 71 1.34 -1.78 3.05
CA LEU A 71 1.21 -1.00 4.29
C LEU A 71 1.50 0.49 4.06
N LEU A 72 2.60 0.83 3.40
CA LEU A 72 2.96 2.21 3.12
C LEU A 72 1.91 2.89 2.23
N CYS A 73 1.39 2.18 1.22
CA CYS A 73 0.29 2.65 0.39
C CYS A 73 -0.96 2.94 1.23
N ALA A 74 -1.35 2.00 2.08
CA ALA A 74 -2.51 2.13 2.95
C ALA A 74 -2.38 3.29 3.95
N TYR A 75 -1.22 3.44 4.60
CA TYR A 75 -0.95 4.56 5.49
C TYR A 75 -0.89 5.90 4.76
N THR A 76 -0.38 5.92 3.53
CA THR A 76 -0.39 7.14 2.72
C THR A 76 -1.83 7.61 2.49
N LEU A 77 -2.74 6.69 2.19
CA LEU A 77 -4.17 7.02 2.04
C LEU A 77 -4.78 7.50 3.36
N GLN A 78 -4.60 6.77 4.46
CA GLN A 78 -5.15 7.16 5.77
C GLN A 78 -4.65 8.53 6.27
N LEU A 79 -3.40 8.88 5.97
CA LEU A 79 -2.76 10.14 6.39
C LEU A 79 -2.93 11.30 5.38
N THR A 80 -3.67 11.07 4.30
CA THR A 80 -4.07 12.11 3.34
C THR A 80 -5.48 12.54 3.71
N ASP A 81 -5.69 13.82 3.97
CA ASP A 81 -6.96 14.36 4.49
C ASP A 81 -8.11 14.09 3.51
N ARG A 82 -7.85 14.12 2.20
CA ARG A 82 -8.83 13.74 1.17
C ARG A 82 -9.39 12.31 1.30
N PHE A 83 -8.65 11.39 1.92
CA PHE A 83 -9.03 9.98 2.06
C PHE A 83 -9.09 9.52 3.53
N SER A 84 -9.02 10.44 4.50
CA SER A 84 -8.95 10.11 5.92
C SER A 84 -10.18 9.38 6.43
N ASP A 85 -11.35 9.68 5.87
CA ASP A 85 -12.63 9.03 6.19
C ASP A 85 -12.84 7.69 5.46
N ALA A 86 -11.97 7.35 4.51
CA ALA A 86 -12.12 6.16 3.70
C ALA A 86 -11.66 4.91 4.46
N LYS A 87 -12.37 3.80 4.24
CA LYS A 87 -12.02 2.50 4.82
C LYS A 87 -10.89 1.88 4.01
N VAL A 88 -9.71 1.78 4.63
CA VAL A 88 -8.52 1.19 4.03
C VAL A 88 -8.29 -0.22 4.58
N GLU A 89 -8.24 -1.20 3.69
CA GLU A 89 -8.08 -2.62 4.03
C GLU A 89 -6.95 -3.23 3.21
N ILE A 90 -6.16 -4.11 3.81
CA ILE A 90 -5.12 -4.87 3.11
C ILE A 90 -5.58 -6.32 2.98
N HIS A 91 -5.75 -6.77 1.76
CA HIS A 91 -6.16 -8.11 1.41
C HIS A 91 -4.93 -8.93 1.00
N ILE A 92 -4.55 -9.88 1.86
CA ILE A 92 -3.60 -10.94 1.49
C ILE A 92 -4.37 -11.89 0.60
N SER A 93 -4.12 -11.82 -0.69
CA SER A 93 -4.85 -12.56 -1.71
C SER A 93 -3.95 -13.55 -2.41
N LYS A 94 -4.55 -14.60 -2.95
CA LYS A 94 -3.85 -15.62 -3.73
C LYS A 94 -4.58 -15.83 -5.04
N ASP A 95 -3.84 -15.82 -6.14
CA ASP A 95 -4.36 -16.31 -7.41
C ASP A 95 -4.34 -17.84 -7.39
N ILE A 96 -5.53 -18.45 -7.40
CA ILE A 96 -5.67 -19.90 -7.36
C ILE A 96 -5.26 -20.58 -8.67
N LYS A 97 -5.19 -19.83 -9.78
CA LYS A 97 -4.77 -20.38 -11.09
C LYS A 97 -3.26 -20.47 -11.19
N GLU A 98 -2.58 -19.39 -10.81
CA GLU A 98 -1.12 -19.24 -10.94
C GLU A 98 -0.35 -19.59 -9.67
N ASP A 99 -1.06 -19.86 -8.55
CA ASP A 99 -0.49 -20.12 -7.22
C ASP A 99 0.34 -18.94 -6.65
N ILE A 100 0.05 -17.71 -7.08
CA ILE A 100 0.80 -16.51 -6.73
C ILE A 100 0.12 -15.77 -5.57
N ASN A 101 0.89 -15.44 -4.53
CA ASN A 101 0.44 -14.58 -3.43
C ASN A 101 0.64 -13.11 -3.79
N MET A 102 -0.32 -12.26 -3.42
CA MET A 102 -0.29 -10.82 -3.65
C MET A 102 -0.93 -10.05 -2.50
N TYR A 103 -0.54 -8.79 -2.34
CA TYR A 103 -1.07 -7.88 -1.33
C TYR A 103 -1.82 -6.77 -2.04
N LEU A 104 -3.12 -6.71 -1.83
CA LEU A 104 -4.01 -5.74 -2.48
C LEU A 104 -4.51 -4.75 -1.43
N VAL A 105 -4.45 -3.47 -1.73
CA VAL A 105 -4.99 -2.41 -0.86
C VAL A 105 -6.35 -2.00 -1.40
N TYR A 106 -7.39 -2.19 -0.59
CA TYR A 106 -8.76 -1.81 -0.89
C TYR A 106 -9.09 -0.49 -0.21
N LEU A 107 -9.72 0.40 -0.96
CA LEU A 107 -10.25 1.67 -0.49
C LEU A 107 -11.76 1.69 -0.69
N ASP A 108 -12.51 1.79 0.41
CA ASP A 108 -13.98 1.71 0.48
C ASP A 108 -14.57 0.48 -0.23
N GLY A 109 -13.80 -0.61 -0.35
CA GLY A 109 -14.19 -1.84 -1.05
C GLY A 109 -14.37 -1.70 -2.58
N SER A 110 -14.14 -0.51 -3.14
CA SER A 110 -14.40 -0.22 -4.56
C SER A 110 -13.13 -0.06 -5.37
N ILE A 111 -12.09 0.56 -4.80
CA ILE A 111 -10.82 0.82 -5.48
C ILE A 111 -9.79 -0.15 -4.94
N VAL A 112 -9.02 -0.77 -5.84
CA VAL A 112 -8.00 -1.77 -5.55
C VAL A 112 -6.67 -1.30 -6.10
N LEU A 113 -5.65 -1.28 -5.25
CA LEU A 113 -4.27 -0.94 -5.57
C LEU A 113 -3.37 -2.16 -5.35
N GLY A 114 -2.32 -2.28 -6.17
CA GLY A 114 -1.32 -3.35 -6.05
C GLY A 114 -1.53 -4.53 -6.98
N TYR A 115 -2.70 -4.64 -7.64
CA TYR A 115 -2.89 -5.65 -8.69
C TYR A 115 -2.21 -5.20 -9.99
N ASN A 116 -1.31 -6.02 -10.53
CA ASN A 116 -0.50 -5.71 -11.73
C ASN A 116 0.24 -4.35 -11.69
N ASN A 117 0.43 -3.79 -10.49
CA ASN A 117 0.89 -2.42 -10.31
C ASN A 117 0.01 -1.39 -11.07
N GLU A 118 -1.31 -1.55 -11.07
CA GLU A 118 -2.26 -0.56 -11.59
C GLU A 118 -3.40 -0.32 -10.59
N VAL A 119 -4.23 0.66 -10.91
CA VAL A 119 -5.43 0.99 -10.14
C VAL A 119 -6.61 0.29 -10.79
N PHE A 120 -7.28 -0.57 -10.05
CA PHE A 120 -8.44 -1.31 -10.51
C PHE A 120 -9.69 -0.98 -9.69
N THR A 121 -10.85 -1.23 -10.27
CA THR A 121 -12.09 -1.34 -9.50
C THR A 121 -12.23 -2.80 -9.04
N SER A 122 -12.78 -3.03 -7.85
CA SER A 122 -12.92 -4.38 -7.27
C SER A 122 -13.64 -5.37 -8.20
N ASN A 123 -14.62 -4.91 -8.97
CA ASN A 123 -15.35 -5.73 -9.95
C ASN A 123 -14.52 -6.17 -11.18
N LEU A 124 -13.35 -5.56 -11.41
CA LEU A 124 -12.44 -5.91 -12.50
C LEU A 124 -11.35 -6.90 -12.07
N ILE A 125 -11.28 -7.20 -10.77
CA ILE A 125 -10.36 -8.21 -10.24
C ILE A 125 -10.88 -9.60 -10.65
N PRO A 126 -10.05 -10.46 -11.27
CA PRO A 126 -10.46 -11.80 -11.65
C PRO A 126 -10.95 -12.62 -10.45
N GLU A 127 -12.00 -13.42 -10.66
CA GLU A 127 -12.55 -14.33 -9.64
C GLU A 127 -11.56 -15.40 -9.16
N SER A 128 -10.46 -15.64 -9.89
CA SER A 128 -9.38 -16.52 -9.44
C SER A 128 -8.58 -15.93 -8.28
N ILE A 129 -8.67 -14.63 -8.04
CA ILE A 129 -7.96 -13.95 -6.96
C ILE A 129 -8.85 -13.97 -5.73
N VAL A 130 -8.47 -14.80 -4.76
CA VAL A 130 -9.24 -15.01 -3.54
C VAL A 130 -8.50 -14.37 -2.37
N SER A 131 -9.17 -13.49 -1.65
CA SER A 131 -8.65 -12.95 -0.39
C SER A 131 -8.63 -14.03 0.68
N GLN A 132 -7.44 -14.35 1.17
CA GLN A 132 -7.25 -15.35 2.21
C GLN A 132 -7.32 -14.74 3.61
N LYS A 133 -6.87 -13.49 3.75
CA LYS A 133 -6.93 -12.72 5.00
C LYS A 133 -7.11 -11.25 4.67
N VAL A 134 -7.99 -10.60 5.43
CA VAL A 134 -8.20 -9.15 5.39
C VAL A 134 -7.64 -8.55 6.68
N ILE A 135 -6.80 -7.54 6.52
CA ILE A 135 -6.24 -6.74 7.61
C ILE A 135 -6.92 -5.39 7.55
N HIS A 136 -7.76 -5.12 8.55
CA HIS A 136 -8.34 -3.80 8.75
C HIS A 136 -7.34 -2.96 9.52
N LEU A 137 -6.88 -1.86 8.91
CA LEU A 137 -6.02 -0.92 9.61
C LEU A 137 -6.89 -0.02 10.50
N PRO A 138 -6.52 0.15 11.79
CA PRO A 138 -7.23 1.11 12.62
C PRO A 138 -7.09 2.52 12.02
N PRO A 139 -8.08 3.40 12.20
CA PRO A 139 -7.92 4.81 11.89
C PRO A 139 -6.73 5.38 12.66
N LEU A 140 -5.95 6.25 12.02
CA LEU A 140 -4.80 6.92 12.63
C LEU A 140 -5.16 8.30 13.23
N HIS A 141 -6.46 8.63 13.27
CA HIS A 141 -7.02 9.91 13.73
C HIS A 141 -7.83 9.74 15.01
#